data_AF-L7JW66-F1
#
_entry.id   AF-L7JW66-F1
#
_cell.length_a   1.000
_cell.length_b   1.000
_cell.length_c   1.000
_cell.angle_alpha   90.00
_cell.angle_beta   90.00
_cell.angle_gamma   90.00
#
_symmetry.space_group_name_H-M   'P 1'
#
loop_
_entity.id
_entity.type
_entity.pdbx_description
1 polymer ?
#
loop_
_entity_poly.entity_id
_entity_poly.type
_entity_poly.pdbx_seq_one_letter_code
_entity_poly.pdbx_strand_id
1 'polypeptide(L)'
;MIKKIIFFIQEAPFTGTEKHKVAQSRPAAPPRPDITHHILLTIIDSPLYKSNRCKIYVKTVNNILIEINEGTRIPRTTTRFVGLMKDVLRKLKIKDEDKTLMRVVKSKIDFPPGAVKIGMSRKGERISKEHFIANDVVLYVNAKQRGEDVFDDVDVLMKVSDYELSGAAAVGKAIFFIEDILNVF
;
A
#
# COMPACT_ATOMS: atom_id res chain seq x y z
N MET A 1 9.92 18.09 -12.64
CA MET A 1 9.81 16.62 -12.57
C MET A 1 8.43 16.29 -12.00
N ILE A 2 7.69 15.33 -12.56
CA ILE A 2 6.38 14.92 -12.02
C ILE A 2 6.66 14.15 -10.73
N LYS A 3 6.11 14.64 -9.61
CA LYS A 3 6.25 13.99 -8.30
C LYS A 3 5.51 12.66 -8.28
N LYS A 4 6.16 11.63 -7.75
CA LYS A 4 5.54 10.32 -7.57
C LYS A 4 5.29 10.05 -6.10
N ILE A 5 4.03 9.73 -5.80
CA ILE A 5 3.60 9.20 -4.51
C ILE A 5 3.62 7.68 -4.61
N ILE A 6 4.39 7.03 -3.74
CA ILE A 6 4.52 5.57 -3.73
C ILE A 6 3.78 5.06 -2.49
N PHE A 7 2.63 4.43 -2.69
CA PHE A 7 1.92 3.74 -1.62
C PHE A 7 2.58 2.40 -1.37
N PHE A 8 3.11 2.20 -0.16
CA PHE A 8 3.70 0.95 0.28
C PHE A 8 2.81 0.33 1.37
N ILE A 9 1.95 -0.60 0.94
CA ILE A 9 1.03 -1.30 1.84
C ILE A 9 1.74 -2.54 2.36
N GLN A 10 1.97 -2.65 3.68
CA GLN A 10 2.65 -3.80 4.28
C GLN A 10 1.75 -4.62 5.19
N GLU A 11 2.24 -5.79 5.60
CA GLU A 11 1.51 -6.78 6.40
C GLU A 11 0.21 -7.30 5.75
N ALA A 12 0.12 -7.27 4.41
CA ALA A 12 -1.04 -7.82 3.72
C ALA A 12 -1.16 -9.33 4.02
N PRO A 13 -2.33 -9.85 4.46
CA PRO A 13 -2.45 -11.18 5.05
C PRO A 13 -2.56 -12.28 3.97
N PHE A 14 -1.57 -12.35 3.08
CA PHE A 14 -1.46 -13.34 2.01
C PHE A 14 -0.17 -14.16 2.16
N THR A 15 -0.32 -15.48 2.29
CA THR A 15 0.78 -16.38 2.68
C THR A 15 1.43 -17.15 1.52
N GLY A 16 1.08 -16.86 0.26
CA GLY A 16 1.62 -17.59 -0.90
C GLY A 16 1.07 -19.03 -1.03
N THR A 17 1.67 -19.84 -1.91
CA THR A 17 1.32 -21.25 -2.05
C THR A 17 1.92 -22.09 -0.91
N GLU A 18 1.32 -23.25 -0.63
CA GLU A 18 1.66 -24.09 0.55
C GLU A 18 3.14 -24.48 0.67
N LYS A 19 3.92 -24.39 -0.41
CA LYS A 19 5.36 -24.70 -0.44
C LYS A 19 6.23 -23.69 0.32
N HIS A 20 5.70 -22.52 0.67
CA HIS A 20 6.41 -21.48 1.45
C HIS A 20 5.81 -21.27 2.85
N LYS A 21 5.23 -22.33 3.46
CA LYS A 21 4.92 -22.31 4.89
C LYS A 21 6.24 -22.37 5.67
N VAL A 22 6.83 -21.22 5.96
CA VAL A 22 7.63 -21.09 7.19
C VAL A 22 6.66 -21.42 8.32
N ALA A 23 7.06 -22.31 9.24
CA ALA A 23 6.23 -22.77 10.34
C ALA A 23 5.76 -21.56 11.18
N GLN A 24 4.59 -21.01 10.86
CA GLN A 24 3.94 -19.99 11.66
C GLN A 24 3.11 -20.70 12.72
N SER A 25 3.39 -20.40 13.99
CA SER A 25 2.43 -20.54 15.08
C SER A 25 1.09 -19.96 14.61
N ARG A 26 -0.01 -20.71 14.80
CA ARG A 26 -1.37 -20.27 14.43
C ARG A 26 -1.54 -18.76 14.68
N PRO A 27 -1.89 -17.95 13.66
CA PRO A 27 -2.17 -16.55 13.92
C PRO A 27 -3.34 -16.48 14.92
N ALA A 28 -3.20 -15.62 15.93
CA ALA A 28 -4.19 -15.47 17.01
C ALA A 28 -5.58 -15.02 16.50
N ALA A 29 -5.67 -14.54 15.25
CA ALA A 29 -6.88 -14.10 14.60
C ALA A 29 -6.91 -14.55 13.12
N PRO A 30 -8.12 -14.74 12.54
CA PRO A 30 -8.27 -15.07 11.12
C PRO A 30 -7.71 -13.95 10.23
N PRO A 31 -7.13 -14.28 9.06
CA PRO A 31 -6.60 -13.28 8.14
C PRO A 31 -7.70 -12.33 7.63
N ARG A 32 -7.38 -11.03 7.53
CA ARG A 32 -8.31 -9.95 7.13
C ARG A 32 -7.93 -9.31 5.78
N PRO A 33 -8.05 -10.04 4.66
CA PRO A 33 -7.68 -9.52 3.34
C PRO A 33 -8.56 -8.34 2.90
N ASP A 34 -9.72 -8.16 3.51
CA ASP A 34 -10.61 -7.02 3.31
C ASP A 34 -9.96 -5.68 3.70
N ILE A 35 -9.01 -5.66 4.66
CA ILE A 35 -8.31 -4.43 5.04
C ILE A 35 -7.42 -3.94 3.90
N THR A 36 -6.56 -4.81 3.35
CA THR A 36 -5.75 -4.50 2.16
C THR A 36 -6.64 -4.12 0.98
N HIS A 37 -7.75 -4.83 0.79
CA HIS A 37 -8.71 -4.56 -0.27
C HIS A 37 -9.29 -3.15 -0.19
N HIS A 38 -9.80 -2.74 0.98
CA HIS A 38 -10.38 -1.42 1.16
C HIS A 38 -9.34 -0.30 1.00
N ILE A 39 -8.12 -0.47 1.52
CA ILE A 39 -7.02 0.48 1.31
C ILE A 39 -6.73 0.64 -0.18
N LEU A 40 -6.61 -0.46 -0.92
CA LEU A 40 -6.38 -0.43 -2.37
C LEU A 40 -7.52 0.26 -3.12
N LEU A 41 -8.77 -0.05 -2.80
CA LEU A 41 -9.92 0.62 -3.41
C LEU A 41 -9.90 2.14 -3.15
N THR A 42 -9.59 2.57 -1.93
CA THR A 42 -9.44 3.98 -1.59
C THR A 42 -8.35 4.66 -2.43
N ILE A 43 -7.21 4.01 -2.63
CA ILE A 43 -6.12 4.57 -3.44
C ILE A 43 -6.53 4.67 -4.91
N ILE A 44 -7.03 3.59 -5.52
CA ILE A 44 -7.28 3.58 -6.97
C ILE A 44 -8.46 4.48 -7.39
N ASP A 45 -9.38 4.75 -6.46
CA ASP A 45 -10.52 5.63 -6.73
C ASP A 45 -10.17 7.12 -6.65
N SER A 46 -9.03 7.45 -6.06
CA SER A 46 -8.57 8.83 -5.88
C SER A 46 -8.22 9.55 -7.20
N PRO A 47 -8.51 10.86 -7.32
CA PRO A 47 -7.92 11.73 -8.33
C PRO A 47 -6.39 11.58 -8.42
N LEU A 48 -5.71 11.45 -7.28
CA LEU A 48 -4.26 11.28 -7.20
C LEU A 48 -3.78 10.08 -8.03
N TYR A 49 -4.42 8.91 -7.88
CA TYR A 49 -4.09 7.73 -8.68
C TYR A 49 -4.44 7.90 -10.16
N LYS A 50 -5.60 8.49 -10.46
CA LYS A 50 -6.06 8.72 -11.84
C LYS A 50 -5.20 9.75 -12.59
N SER A 51 -4.47 10.60 -11.88
CA SER A 51 -3.51 11.56 -12.45
C SER A 51 -2.16 10.95 -12.88
N ASN A 52 -1.99 9.62 -12.77
CA ASN A 52 -0.74 8.89 -13.05
C ASN A 52 0.47 9.40 -12.25
N ARG A 53 0.22 9.83 -11.00
CA ARG A 53 1.25 10.28 -10.05
C ARG A 53 1.51 9.27 -8.94
N CYS A 54 0.97 8.07 -9.05
CA CYS A 54 0.99 7.06 -8.00
C CYS A 54 1.64 5.75 -8.45
N LYS A 55 2.43 5.15 -7.58
CA LYS A 55 2.77 3.73 -7.64
C LYS A 55 2.23 3.02 -6.41
N ILE A 56 1.93 1.73 -6.55
CA ILE A 56 1.39 0.93 -5.45
C ILE A 56 2.20 -0.35 -5.33
N TYR A 57 2.70 -0.60 -4.12
CA TYR A 57 3.35 -1.82 -3.72
C TYR A 57 2.59 -2.45 -2.55
N VAL A 58 2.45 -3.77 -2.58
CA VAL A 58 1.85 -4.56 -1.50
C VAL A 58 2.86 -5.59 -1.03
N LYS A 59 3.33 -5.44 0.21
CA LYS A 59 4.20 -6.40 0.90
C LYS A 59 3.34 -7.30 1.78
N THR A 60 3.41 -8.60 1.55
CA THR A 60 2.66 -9.57 2.33
C THR A 60 3.35 -9.90 3.66
N VAL A 61 2.62 -10.53 4.59
CA VAL A 61 3.16 -11.08 5.84
C VAL A 61 4.28 -12.11 5.64
N ASN A 62 4.38 -12.71 4.44
CA ASN A 62 5.47 -13.63 4.07
C ASN A 62 6.59 -12.96 3.28
N ASN A 63 6.72 -11.64 3.40
CA ASN A 63 7.77 -10.83 2.78
C ASN A 63 7.78 -10.91 1.23
N ILE A 64 6.64 -11.25 0.61
CA ILE A 64 6.47 -11.23 -0.84
C ILE A 64 6.02 -9.83 -1.23
N LEU A 65 6.73 -9.23 -2.18
CA LEU A 65 6.41 -7.89 -2.67
C LEU A 65 5.70 -7.98 -4.01
N ILE A 66 4.56 -7.31 -4.12
CA ILE A 66 3.73 -7.24 -5.31
C ILE A 66 3.67 -5.80 -5.78
N GLU A 67 4.05 -5.57 -7.03
CA GLU A 67 3.83 -4.30 -7.74
C GLU A 67 2.48 -4.34 -8.45
N ILE A 68 1.69 -3.28 -8.29
CA ILE A 68 0.44 -3.06 -9.02
C ILE A 68 0.68 -1.93 -10.01
N ASN A 69 0.53 -2.22 -11.30
CA ASN A 69 0.76 -1.25 -12.36
C ASN A 69 -0.43 -0.30 -12.55
N GLU A 70 -0.12 0.89 -13.04
CA GLU A 70 -1.08 1.95 -13.35
C GLU A 70 -2.20 1.45 -14.30
N GLY A 71 -3.43 1.83 -13.97
CA GLY A 71 -4.63 1.42 -14.70
C GLY A 71 -5.12 -0.01 -14.39
N THR A 72 -4.47 -0.74 -13.48
CA THR A 72 -4.99 -2.04 -13.02
C THR A 72 -6.31 -1.87 -12.30
N ARG A 73 -7.35 -2.57 -12.77
CA ARG A 73 -8.66 -2.60 -12.13
C ARG A 73 -8.66 -3.63 -11.00
N ILE A 74 -8.85 -3.17 -9.76
CA ILE A 74 -9.01 -4.06 -8.61
C ILE A 74 -10.48 -4.51 -8.52
N PRO A 75 -10.78 -5.82 -8.39
CA PRO A 75 -12.14 -6.29 -8.24
C PRO A 75 -12.80 -5.70 -6.99
N ARG A 76 -14.04 -5.18 -7.11
CA ARG A 76 -14.77 -4.53 -6.00
C ARG A 76 -15.28 -5.47 -4.92
N THR A 77 -15.34 -6.77 -5.19
CA THR A 77 -15.78 -7.78 -4.22
C THR A 77 -14.58 -8.46 -3.59
N THR A 78 -14.57 -8.57 -2.26
CA THR A 78 -13.45 -9.17 -1.51
C THR A 78 -13.13 -10.59 -1.98
N THR A 79 -14.14 -11.39 -2.31
CA THR A 79 -13.94 -12.76 -2.83
C THR A 79 -13.14 -12.78 -4.13
N ARG A 80 -13.46 -11.90 -5.09
CA ARG A 80 -12.72 -11.81 -6.37
C ARG A 80 -11.33 -11.23 -6.16
N PHE A 81 -11.19 -10.23 -5.29
CA PHE A 81 -9.88 -9.67 -4.93
C PHE A 81 -8.96 -10.74 -4.33
N VAL A 82 -9.46 -11.56 -3.40
CA VAL A 82 -8.69 -12.67 -2.82
C VAL A 82 -8.28 -13.67 -3.90
N GLY A 83 -9.17 -13.98 -4.85
CA GLY A 83 -8.85 -14.81 -6.01
C GLY A 83 -7.70 -14.24 -6.84
N LEU A 84 -7.76 -12.94 -7.16
CA LEU A 84 -6.71 -12.23 -7.90
C LEU A 84 -5.36 -12.24 -7.16
N MET A 85 -5.37 -12.01 -5.85
CA MET A 85 -4.15 -12.02 -5.03
C MET A 85 -3.53 -13.41 -4.94
N LYS A 86 -4.35 -14.47 -4.86
CA LYS A 86 -3.86 -15.87 -4.97
C LYS A 86 -3.26 -16.15 -6.34
N ASP A 87 -3.87 -15.61 -7.39
CA ASP A 87 -3.41 -15.78 -8.76
C ASP A 87 -2.06 -15.11 -9.02
N VAL A 88 -1.85 -13.87 -8.56
CA VAL A 88 -0.54 -13.20 -8.72
C VAL A 88 0.55 -13.91 -7.93
N LEU A 89 0.24 -14.44 -6.74
CA LEU A 89 1.19 -15.21 -5.94
C LEU A 89 1.53 -16.56 -6.58
N ARG A 90 0.59 -17.20 -7.28
CA ARG A 90 0.82 -18.47 -7.97
C ARG A 90 1.55 -18.29 -9.30
N LYS A 91 1.13 -17.31 -10.10
CA LYS A 91 1.62 -17.08 -11.47
C LYS A 91 2.82 -16.13 -11.51
N LEU A 92 3.16 -15.49 -10.39
CA LEU A 92 4.15 -14.42 -10.23
C LEU A 92 3.86 -13.14 -11.04
N LYS A 93 2.95 -13.20 -12.01
CA LYS A 93 2.60 -12.10 -12.89
C LYS A 93 1.18 -12.29 -13.42
N ILE A 94 0.42 -11.20 -13.45
CA ILE A 94 -0.90 -11.11 -14.09
C ILE A 94 -0.77 -10.14 -15.26
N LYS A 95 -1.26 -10.55 -16.42
CA LYS A 95 -1.30 -9.76 -17.63
C LYS A 95 -2.72 -9.64 -18.14
N ASP A 96 -2.97 -8.55 -18.87
CA ASP A 96 -4.10 -8.36 -19.75
C ASP A 96 -3.52 -8.06 -21.12
N GLU A 97 -3.72 -8.99 -22.06
CA GLU A 97 -2.98 -9.05 -23.33
C GLU A 97 -1.46 -8.97 -23.09
N ASP A 98 -0.80 -7.96 -23.65
CA ASP A 98 0.63 -7.71 -23.47
C ASP A 98 0.96 -6.85 -22.24
N LYS A 99 -0.04 -6.20 -21.65
CA LYS A 99 0.16 -5.29 -20.51
C LYS A 99 0.25 -6.09 -19.21
N THR A 100 1.31 -5.84 -18.45
CA THR A 100 1.42 -6.37 -17.08
C THR A 100 0.52 -5.56 -16.16
N LEU A 101 -0.36 -6.22 -15.42
CA LEU A 101 -1.22 -5.59 -14.42
C LEU A 101 -0.60 -5.66 -13.02
N MET A 102 -0.16 -6.85 -12.62
CA MET A 102 0.44 -7.08 -11.31
C MET A 102 1.61 -8.04 -11.45
N ARG A 103 2.65 -7.88 -10.63
CA ARG A 103 3.75 -8.84 -10.59
C ARG A 103 4.40 -8.92 -9.22
N VAL A 104 4.88 -10.11 -8.89
CA VAL A 104 5.81 -10.31 -7.78
C VAL A 104 7.16 -9.75 -8.19
N VAL A 105 7.76 -8.94 -7.32
CA VAL A 105 9.08 -8.34 -7.50
C VAL A 105 10.01 -8.77 -6.37
N LYS A 106 11.32 -8.51 -6.51
CA LYS A 106 12.29 -8.77 -5.43
C LYS A 106 11.89 -8.01 -4.17
N SER A 107 12.13 -8.58 -2.99
CA SER A 107 11.67 -8.05 -1.70
C SER A 107 12.22 -6.66 -1.34
N LYS A 108 13.32 -6.22 -1.96
CA LYS A 108 13.89 -4.89 -1.79
C LYS A 108 13.43 -3.97 -2.94
N ILE A 109 12.81 -2.85 -2.60
CA ILE A 109 12.56 -1.73 -3.53
C ILE A 109 13.69 -0.73 -3.36
N ASP A 110 14.34 -0.38 -4.47
CA ASP A 110 15.18 0.81 -4.53
C ASP A 110 14.27 1.99 -4.88
N PHE A 111 13.87 2.75 -3.86
CA PHE A 111 13.08 3.97 -4.05
C PHE A 111 13.93 5.05 -4.74
N PRO A 112 13.29 6.05 -5.37
CA PRO A 112 14.01 7.18 -5.95
C PRO A 112 14.97 7.83 -4.92
N PRO A 113 16.21 8.19 -5.32
CA PRO A 113 17.14 8.87 -4.42
C PRO A 113 16.51 10.14 -3.84
N GLY A 114 16.62 10.32 -2.52
CA GLY A 114 16.04 11.47 -1.81
C GLY A 114 14.53 11.37 -1.54
N ALA A 115 13.88 10.27 -1.90
CA ALA A 115 12.47 10.07 -1.56
C ALA A 115 12.27 10.05 -0.04
N VAL A 116 11.30 10.82 0.45
CA VAL A 116 10.95 10.88 1.87
C VAL A 116 10.02 9.73 2.22
N LYS A 117 10.39 8.92 3.20
CA LYS A 117 9.64 7.74 3.65
C LYS A 117 8.81 8.10 4.89
N ILE A 118 7.49 8.02 4.76
CA ILE A 118 6.53 8.45 5.77
C ILE A 118 5.72 7.25 6.22
N GLY A 119 5.81 6.88 7.50
CA GLY A 119 4.97 5.86 8.11
C GLY A 119 3.68 6.45 8.66
N MET A 120 2.52 5.87 8.31
CA MET A 120 1.24 6.30 8.88
C MET A 120 1.02 5.64 10.25
N SER A 121 0.99 6.44 11.32
CA SER A 121 0.82 5.94 12.70
C SER A 121 0.15 6.96 13.61
N ARG A 122 -0.61 6.48 14.60
CA ARG A 122 -1.16 7.33 15.67
C ARG A 122 -0.10 7.90 16.61
N LYS A 123 1.09 7.31 16.65
CA LYS A 123 2.25 7.84 17.40
C LYS A 123 3.00 8.91 16.61
N GLY A 124 2.61 9.15 15.36
CA GLY A 124 3.22 10.20 14.53
C GLY A 124 2.72 11.60 14.88
N GLU A 125 3.26 12.57 14.15
CA GLU A 125 2.88 13.97 14.25
C GLU A 125 2.11 14.42 13.00
N ARG A 126 1.42 15.55 13.11
CA ARG A 126 0.84 16.17 11.93
C ARG A 126 1.97 16.75 11.09
N ILE A 127 2.21 16.18 9.91
CA ILE A 127 3.31 16.64 9.06
C ILE A 127 2.90 17.85 8.22
N SER A 128 3.90 18.65 7.90
CA SER A 128 3.77 19.90 7.15
C SER A 128 3.76 19.66 5.63
N LYS A 129 3.30 20.65 4.85
CA LYS A 129 3.16 20.49 3.39
C LYS A 129 4.51 20.26 2.69
N GLU A 130 5.61 20.74 3.28
CA GLU A 130 6.97 20.68 2.73
C GLU A 130 7.43 19.23 2.48
N HIS A 131 6.97 18.29 3.30
CA HIS A 131 7.26 16.84 3.14
C HIS A 131 6.76 16.27 1.81
N PHE A 132 5.74 16.88 1.21
CA PHE A 132 5.14 16.46 -0.05
C PHE A 132 5.57 17.34 -1.23
N ILE A 133 6.32 18.42 -0.97
CA ILE A 133 6.68 19.41 -1.98
C ILE A 133 8.12 19.22 -2.48
N ALA A 134 9.04 18.79 -1.64
CA ALA A 134 10.47 18.75 -2.00
C ALA A 134 10.86 17.55 -2.87
N ASN A 135 10.43 16.35 -2.51
CA ASN A 135 10.90 15.09 -3.10
C ASN A 135 9.73 14.14 -3.44
N ASP A 136 10.04 13.03 -4.12
CA ASP A 136 9.14 11.88 -4.17
C ASP A 136 8.84 11.38 -2.75
N VAL A 137 7.65 10.81 -2.54
CA VAL A 137 7.22 10.37 -1.21
C VAL A 137 6.85 8.90 -1.24
N VAL A 138 7.35 8.15 -0.27
CA VAL A 138 6.91 6.78 0.01
C VAL A 138 6.01 6.80 1.23
N LEU A 139 4.73 6.52 1.05
CA LEU A 139 3.75 6.47 2.12
C LEU A 139 3.52 5.02 2.55
N TYR A 140 4.02 4.67 3.73
CA TYR A 140 3.85 3.34 4.32
C TYR A 140 2.55 3.23 5.09
N VAL A 141 1.83 2.14 4.84
CA VAL A 141 0.52 1.85 5.45
C VAL A 141 0.47 0.39 5.88
N ASN A 142 0.10 0.13 7.12
CA ASN A 142 -0.12 -1.23 7.60
C ASN A 142 -1.53 -1.73 7.27
N ALA A 143 -1.63 -2.87 6.57
CA ALA A 143 -2.90 -3.52 6.28
C ALA A 143 -3.24 -4.61 7.32
N LYS A 144 -3.25 -4.22 8.60
CA LYS A 144 -3.46 -5.14 9.73
C LYS A 144 -4.71 -4.83 10.54
N GLN A 145 -5.18 -5.82 11.28
CA GLN A 145 -6.38 -5.69 12.11
C GLN A 145 -6.13 -4.98 13.44
N ARG A 146 -5.00 -5.27 14.11
CA ARG A 146 -4.66 -4.77 15.45
C ARG A 146 -3.13 -4.70 15.60
N GLY A 147 -2.68 -4.03 16.66
CA GLY A 147 -1.27 -3.90 17.02
C GLY A 147 -0.70 -2.53 16.66
N GLU A 148 0.50 -2.24 17.16
CA GLU A 148 1.16 -0.95 16.93
C GLU A 148 1.74 -0.85 15.54
N ASP A 149 1.58 0.30 14.88
CA ASP A 149 2.19 0.54 13.58
C ASP A 149 3.71 0.63 13.68
N VAL A 150 4.40 -0.41 13.21
CA VAL A 150 5.86 -0.52 13.18
C VAL A 150 6.31 -0.51 11.72
N PHE A 151 7.39 0.21 11.43
CA PHE A 151 7.98 0.33 10.10
C PHE A 151 9.49 0.17 10.20
N ASP A 152 10.07 -0.66 9.32
CA ASP A 152 11.51 -0.95 9.35
C ASP A 152 12.36 0.19 8.76
N ASP A 153 11.79 0.98 7.85
CA ASP A 153 12.53 1.92 7.00
C ASP A 153 11.65 3.15 6.67
N VAL A 154 11.48 4.04 7.66
CA VAL A 154 10.77 5.32 7.51
C VAL A 154 11.58 6.44 8.15
N ASP A 155 11.53 7.62 7.54
CA ASP A 155 12.21 8.82 8.03
C ASP A 155 11.37 9.53 9.10
N VAL A 156 10.04 9.53 8.93
CA VAL A 156 9.09 10.22 9.82
C VAL A 156 7.78 9.45 9.98
N LEU A 157 7.10 9.66 11.10
CA LEU A 157 5.76 9.14 11.34
C LEU A 157 4.71 10.26 11.21
N MET A 158 3.71 10.04 10.36
CA MET A 158 2.57 10.93 10.17
C MET A 158 1.34 10.42 10.90
N LYS A 159 0.72 11.30 11.69
CA LYS A 159 -0.64 11.15 12.24
C LYS A 159 -1.62 12.03 11.46
N VAL A 160 -2.70 11.42 10.97
CA VAL A 160 -3.77 12.10 10.21
C VAL A 160 -5.03 12.40 11.04
N SER A 161 -5.08 11.92 12.29
CA SER A 161 -6.24 12.04 13.18
C SER A 161 -5.86 11.69 14.62
N ASP A 162 -6.42 12.39 15.59
CA ASP A 162 -6.32 12.01 17.02
C ASP A 162 -7.28 10.86 17.38
N TYR A 163 -8.32 10.65 16.56
CA TYR A 163 -9.24 9.51 16.66
C TYR A 163 -8.73 8.30 15.89
N GLU A 164 -9.10 7.10 16.37
CA GLU A 164 -8.84 5.84 15.66
C GLU A 164 -9.57 5.80 14.32
N LEU A 165 -8.83 5.45 13.26
CA LEU A 165 -9.35 5.31 11.92
C LEU A 165 -9.03 3.90 11.40
N SER A 166 -9.90 3.40 10.52
CA SER A 166 -9.51 2.27 9.67
C SER A 166 -8.37 2.68 8.75
N GLY A 167 -7.56 1.72 8.29
CA GLY A 167 -6.48 2.00 7.33
C GLY A 167 -6.98 2.73 6.08
N ALA A 168 -8.14 2.33 5.54
CA ALA A 168 -8.76 2.99 4.39
C ALA A 168 -9.13 4.45 4.67
N ALA A 169 -9.75 4.74 5.83
CA ALA A 169 -10.10 6.12 6.21
C ALA A 169 -8.86 6.99 6.44
N ALA A 170 -7.82 6.43 7.06
CA ALA A 170 -6.55 7.13 7.27
C ALA A 170 -5.88 7.46 5.93
N VAL A 171 -5.77 6.49 5.02
CA VAL A 171 -5.23 6.68 3.67
C VAL A 171 -6.05 7.68 2.88
N GLY A 172 -7.38 7.63 2.96
CA GLY A 172 -8.24 8.61 2.30
C GLY A 172 -7.98 10.05 2.76
N LYS A 173 -7.79 10.28 4.06
CA LYS A 173 -7.39 11.60 4.58
C LYS A 173 -6.01 12.04 4.09
N ALA A 174 -5.04 11.13 4.07
CA ALA A 174 -3.70 11.43 3.54
C ALA A 174 -3.77 11.80 2.05
N ILE A 175 -4.50 11.03 1.26
CA ILE A 175 -4.73 11.29 -0.18
C ILE A 175 -5.32 12.68 -0.38
N PHE A 176 -6.42 13.00 0.31
CA PHE A 176 -7.06 14.31 0.19
C PHE A 176 -6.10 15.47 0.50
N PHE A 177 -5.31 15.33 1.57
CA PHE A 177 -4.28 16.31 1.92
C PHE A 177 -3.20 16.46 0.84
N ILE A 178 -2.75 15.34 0.27
CA ILE A 178 -1.75 15.32 -0.81
C ILE A 178 -2.32 15.93 -2.09
N GLU A 179 -3.57 15.64 -2.43
CA GLU A 179 -4.29 16.19 -3.59
C GLU A 179 -4.37 17.72 -3.52
N ASP A 180 -4.73 18.28 -2.36
CA ASP A 180 -4.74 19.73 -2.12
C ASP A 180 -3.35 20.34 -2.34
N ILE A 181 -2.29 19.72 -1.79
CA ILE A 181 -0.92 20.21 -1.95
C ILE A 181 -0.45 20.18 -3.41
N LEU A 182 -0.83 19.12 -4.14
CA LEU A 182 -0.39 18.89 -5.51
C LEU A 182 -1.33 19.50 -6.56
N ASN A 183 -2.40 20.19 -6.13
CA ASN A 183 -3.45 20.73 -6.96
C ASN A 183 -4.03 19.69 -7.93
N VAL A 184 -4.42 18.53 -7.39
CA VAL A 184 -5.09 17.45 -8.14
C VAL A 184 -6.56 17.41 -7.72
N PHE A 185 -7.48 17.58 -8.66
CA PHE A 185 -8.92 17.62 -8.46
C PHE A 185 -9.64 16.67 -9.43
#